data_AF-A0A5J5AIW3-F1
#
_entry.id   AF-A0A5J5AIW3-F1
#
_cell.length_a   1.000
_cell.length_b   1.000
_cell.length_c   1.000
_cell.angle_alpha   90.00
_cell.angle_beta   90.00
_cell.angle_gamma   90.00
#
_symmetry.space_group_name_H-M   'P 1'
#
loop_
_entity.id
_entity.type
_entity.pdbx_description
1 polymer ?
#
loop_
_entity_poly.entity_id
_entity_poly.type
_entity_poly.pdbx_seq_one_letter_code
_entity_poly.pdbx_strand_id
1 'polypeptide(L)'
;MRSDLERATVDPLPARRDLLQRYYKALCAVESRFPISPNKDHINSVTFTWYDAFKNKQKASQQNVHLEKAAVLFNLGPVHSHIGLTFDWSSIEGGHQASHSFIASAGAFAFLRDTASTKASMESSTTVGLYYEEALAALNVATS
;
A
#
# COMPACT_ATOMS: atom_id res chain seq x y z
N MET A 1 8.70 -0.50 -14.03
CA MET A 1 8.37 -0.80 -12.62
C MET A 1 6.94 -0.45 -12.27
N ARG A 2 6.50 0.83 -12.35
CA ARG A 2 5.08 1.18 -12.10
C ARG A 2 4.13 0.55 -13.13
N SER A 3 4.48 0.63 -14.41
CA SER A 3 3.76 -0.04 -15.51
C SER A 3 3.64 -1.56 -15.31
N ASP A 4 4.64 -2.17 -14.67
CA ASP A 4 4.63 -3.60 -14.38
C ASP A 4 3.62 -3.92 -13.28
N LEU A 5 3.46 -3.03 -12.28
CA LEU A 5 2.46 -3.19 -11.23
C LEU A 5 1.02 -3.16 -11.76
N GLU A 6 0.75 -2.30 -12.75
CA GLU A 6 -0.55 -2.20 -13.42
C GLU A 6 -0.86 -3.46 -14.25
N ARG A 7 0.18 -4.12 -14.80
CA ARG A 7 0.06 -5.35 -15.60
C ARG A 7 0.11 -6.63 -14.76
N ALA A 8 0.72 -6.59 -13.57
CA ALA A 8 0.96 -7.74 -12.70
C ALA A 8 -0.29 -8.28 -12.00
N THR A 9 -1.50 -7.83 -12.34
CA THR A 9 -2.74 -8.42 -11.83
C THR A 9 -2.91 -9.89 -12.22
N VAL A 10 -2.20 -10.33 -13.27
CA VAL A 10 -2.21 -11.70 -13.81
C VAL A 10 -1.02 -12.55 -13.32
N ASP A 11 -0.02 -11.94 -12.67
CA ASP A 11 1.19 -12.64 -12.24
C ASP A 11 0.95 -13.53 -11.00
N PRO A 12 1.74 -14.60 -10.82
CA PRO A 12 1.69 -15.41 -9.60
C PRO A 12 1.88 -14.57 -8.34
N LEU A 13 1.14 -14.89 -7.27
CA LEU A 13 1.14 -14.10 -6.02
C LEU A 13 2.55 -13.83 -5.44
N PRO A 14 3.51 -14.79 -5.42
CA PRO A 14 4.87 -14.51 -4.93
C PRO A 14 5.62 -13.49 -5.79
N ALA A 15 5.46 -13.53 -7.11
CA ALA A 15 6.08 -12.57 -8.03
C ALA A 15 5.49 -11.17 -7.82
N ARG A 16 4.17 -11.07 -7.64
CA ARG A 16 3.48 -9.82 -7.32
C ARG A 16 3.93 -9.24 -5.98
N ARG A 17 4.08 -10.06 -4.94
CA ARG A 17 4.65 -9.67 -3.65
C ARG A 17 6.04 -9.06 -3.83
N ASP A 18 6.93 -9.76 -4.53
CA ASP A 18 8.31 -9.33 -4.72
C ASP A 18 8.40 -8.02 -5.52
N LEU A 19 7.55 -7.86 -6.54
CA LEU A 19 7.46 -6.62 -7.31
C LEU A 19 7.03 -5.43 -6.43
N LEU A 20 5.96 -5.60 -5.64
CA LEU A 20 5.47 -4.58 -4.71
C LEU A 20 6.54 -4.19 -3.68
N GLN A 21 7.23 -5.17 -3.09
CA GLN A 21 8.30 -4.91 -2.13
C GLN A 21 9.49 -4.16 -2.74
N ARG A 22 9.94 -4.56 -3.94
CA ARG A 22 11.01 -3.87 -4.66
C ARG A 22 10.61 -2.45 -5.03
N TYR A 23 9.37 -2.27 -5.48
CA TYR A 23 8.85 -0.95 -5.83
C TYR A 23 8.74 -0.03 -4.62
N TYR A 24 8.25 -0.52 -3.48
CA TYR A 24 8.24 0.24 -2.22
C TYR A 24 9.65 0.73 -1.83
N LYS A 25 10.64 -0.16 -1.88
CA LYS A 25 12.05 0.19 -1.61
C LYS A 25 12.56 1.26 -2.57
N ALA A 26 12.22 1.16 -3.85
CA ALA A 26 12.59 2.17 -4.85
C ALA A 26 11.95 3.54 -4.53
N LEU A 27 10.68 3.57 -4.12
CA LEU A 27 10.01 4.82 -3.69
C LEU A 27 10.70 5.44 -2.46
N CYS A 28 11.17 4.62 -1.52
CA CYS A 28 11.97 5.11 -0.38
C CYS A 28 13.31 5.71 -0.80
N ALA A 29 14.01 5.08 -1.75
CA ALA A 29 15.26 5.61 -2.27
C ALA A 29 15.08 6.88 -3.12
N VAL A 30 13.96 7.01 -3.83
CA VAL A 30 13.63 8.22 -4.60
C VAL A 30 13.33 9.37 -3.64
N GLU A 31 12.43 9.17 -2.67
CA GLU A 31 12.05 10.23 -1.72
C GLU A 31 13.26 10.84 -0.99
N SER A 32 14.24 10.01 -0.61
CA SER A 32 15.43 10.49 0.12
C SER A 32 16.37 11.36 -0.72
N ARG A 33 16.29 11.27 -2.05
CA ARG A 33 17.14 12.05 -2.99
C ARG A 33 16.37 13.18 -3.68
N PHE A 34 15.07 13.00 -3.83
CA PHE A 34 14.18 13.78 -4.66
C PHE A 34 12.86 13.93 -3.93
N PRO A 35 12.73 14.94 -3.05
CA PRO A 35 11.47 15.17 -2.36
C PRO A 35 10.39 15.54 -3.38
N ILE A 36 9.31 14.75 -3.41
CA ILE A 36 8.14 14.94 -4.26
C ILE A 36 7.02 15.47 -3.37
N SER A 37 6.73 16.76 -3.46
CA SER A 37 5.60 17.38 -2.77
C SER A 37 5.10 18.60 -3.55
N PRO A 38 3.96 19.20 -3.14
CA PRO A 38 3.43 20.43 -3.74
C PRO A 38 4.32 21.68 -3.55
N ASN A 39 5.40 21.59 -2.78
CA ASN A 39 6.31 22.73 -2.55
C ASN A 39 7.00 23.12 -3.86
N LYS A 40 7.19 24.43 -4.07
CA LYS A 40 7.77 24.96 -5.32
C LYS A 40 9.20 24.49 -5.59
N ASP A 41 9.96 24.20 -4.54
CA ASP A 41 11.34 23.73 -4.62
C ASP A 41 11.45 22.20 -4.76
N HIS A 42 10.32 21.50 -4.69
CA HIS A 42 10.23 20.04 -4.81
C HIS A 42 9.76 19.63 -6.21
N ILE A 43 9.94 18.35 -6.56
CA ILE A 43 9.44 17.83 -7.83
C ILE A 43 7.92 17.73 -7.76
N ASN A 44 7.24 18.61 -8.48
CA ASN A 44 5.77 18.68 -8.53
C ASN A 44 5.21 18.20 -9.88
N SER A 45 6.03 17.72 -10.81
CA SER A 45 5.57 17.23 -12.12
C SER A 45 4.96 15.83 -12.08
N VAL A 46 5.07 15.12 -10.96
CA VAL A 46 4.64 13.72 -10.81
C VAL A 46 3.37 13.66 -9.97
N THR A 47 2.28 13.20 -10.57
CA THR A 47 1.00 12.97 -9.89
C THR A 47 0.73 11.47 -9.81
N PHE A 48 0.49 10.96 -8.61
CA PHE A 48 0.08 9.59 -8.37
C PHE A 48 -1.45 9.53 -8.29
N THR A 49 -2.05 8.59 -9.00
CA THR A 49 -3.51 8.36 -8.98
C THR A 49 -3.80 6.92 -8.61
N TRP A 50 -4.68 6.72 -7.64
CA TRP A 50 -5.18 5.42 -7.19
C TRP A 50 -6.69 5.44 -7.11
N TYR A 51 -7.31 4.30 -7.40
CA TYR A 51 -8.75 4.11 -7.30
C TYR A 51 -9.10 3.41 -6.00
N ASP A 52 -10.26 3.75 -5.44
CA ASP A 52 -10.78 3.06 -4.26
C ASP A 52 -11.00 1.57 -4.57
N ALA A 53 -10.56 0.71 -3.67
CA ALA A 53 -10.58 -0.73 -3.85
C ALA A 53 -11.99 -1.36 -3.84
N PHE A 54 -12.99 -0.63 -3.31
CA PHE A 54 -14.36 -1.09 -3.14
C PHE A 54 -15.36 -0.23 -3.94
N LYS A 55 -14.99 1.02 -4.24
CA LYS A 55 -15.78 2.00 -4.98
C LYS A 55 -15.01 2.52 -6.18
N ASN A 56 -14.86 1.70 -7.23
CA ASN A 56 -14.07 1.98 -8.45
C ASN A 56 -14.33 3.32 -9.17
N LYS A 57 -15.40 4.06 -8.82
CA LYS A 57 -15.68 5.41 -9.35
C LYS A 57 -14.95 6.52 -8.58
N GLN A 58 -14.45 6.25 -7.39
CA GLN A 58 -13.70 7.20 -6.56
C GLN A 58 -12.20 7.00 -6.78
N LYS A 59 -11.46 8.11 -6.82
CA LYS A 59 -10.01 8.12 -6.99
C LYS A 59 -9.38 9.20 -6.12
N ALA A 60 -8.19 8.90 -5.61
CA ALA A 60 -7.30 9.87 -4.99
C ALA A 60 -6.17 10.20 -5.99
N SER A 61 -5.89 11.49 -6.20
CA SER A 61 -4.81 11.96 -7.07
C SER A 61 -3.98 13.02 -6.36
N GLN A 62 -2.68 12.77 -6.17
CA GLN A 62 -1.81 13.68 -5.41
C GLN A 62 -0.38 13.72 -5.96
N GLN A 63 0.26 14.88 -5.84
CA GLN A 63 1.69 15.07 -6.12
C GLN A 63 2.54 14.74 -4.89
N ASN A 64 2.30 13.56 -4.33
CA ASN A 64 2.89 13.13 -3.07
C ASN A 64 3.25 11.64 -3.14
N VAL A 65 4.54 11.33 -2.96
CA VAL A 65 5.04 9.95 -2.96
C VAL A 65 4.48 9.11 -1.80
N HIS A 66 3.96 9.75 -0.74
CA HIS A 66 3.33 9.05 0.37
C HIS A 66 2.03 8.34 -0.02
N LEU A 67 1.20 8.94 -0.89
CA LEU A 67 0.00 8.30 -1.42
C LEU A 67 0.38 6.99 -2.13
N GLU A 68 1.42 7.06 -2.95
CA GLU A 68 1.94 5.93 -3.71
C GLU A 68 2.44 4.80 -2.79
N LYS A 69 3.23 5.15 -1.77
CA LYS A 69 3.73 4.19 -0.77
C LYS A 69 2.61 3.54 0.03
N ALA A 70 1.61 4.32 0.42
CA ALA A 70 0.45 3.84 1.15
C ALA A 70 -0.34 2.82 0.31
N ALA A 71 -0.60 3.11 -0.96
CA ALA A 71 -1.28 2.20 -1.86
C ALA A 71 -0.49 0.90 -2.11
N VAL A 72 0.83 0.97 -2.22
CA VAL A 72 1.70 -0.21 -2.35
C VAL A 72 1.63 -1.09 -1.09
N LEU A 73 1.67 -0.51 0.11
CA LEU A 73 1.51 -1.25 1.38
C LEU A 73 0.12 -1.86 1.52
N PHE A 74 -0.93 -1.10 1.18
CA PHE A 74 -2.30 -1.59 1.16
C PHE A 74 -2.43 -2.83 0.26
N ASN A 75 -1.84 -2.80 -0.93
CA ASN A 75 -1.86 -3.92 -1.88
C ASN A 75 -1.00 -5.12 -1.45
N LEU A 76 0.01 -4.93 -0.59
CA LEU A 76 0.80 -6.03 -0.05
C LEU A 76 0.01 -6.91 0.92
N GLY A 77 -0.88 -6.32 1.71
CA GLY A 77 -1.71 -7.05 2.68
C GLY A 77 -2.51 -8.19 2.05
N PRO A 78 -3.42 -7.91 1.10
CA PRO A 78 -4.20 -8.94 0.43
C PRO A 78 -3.33 -9.96 -0.30
N VAL A 79 -2.22 -9.55 -0.93
CA VAL A 79 -1.31 -10.51 -1.59
C VAL A 79 -0.76 -11.53 -0.58
N HIS A 80 -0.30 -11.07 0.58
CA HIS A 80 0.15 -11.96 1.66
C HIS A 80 -0.98 -12.85 2.19
N SER A 81 -2.20 -12.31 2.38
CA SER A 81 -3.36 -13.10 2.81
C SER A 81 -3.70 -14.20 1.80
N HIS A 82 -3.71 -13.89 0.50
CA HIS A 82 -3.99 -14.87 -0.55
C HIS A 82 -2.90 -15.94 -0.61
N ILE A 83 -1.62 -15.59 -0.45
CA ILE A 83 -0.53 -16.57 -0.36
C ILE A 83 -0.78 -17.51 0.83
N GLY A 84 -1.17 -16.98 2.00
CA GLY A 84 -1.51 -17.79 3.17
C GLY A 84 -2.60 -18.84 2.89
N LEU A 85 -3.60 -18.46 2.10
CA LEU A 85 -4.68 -19.37 1.69
C LEU A 85 -4.24 -20.48 0.72
N THR A 86 -3.07 -20.37 0.09
CA THR A 86 -2.57 -21.40 -0.84
C THR A 86 -1.86 -22.57 -0.16
N PHE A 87 -1.54 -22.48 1.13
CA PHE A 87 -0.84 -23.54 1.86
C PHE A 87 -1.79 -24.59 2.43
N ASP A 88 -1.28 -25.81 2.60
CA ASP A 88 -2.01 -26.92 3.22
C ASP A 88 -1.95 -26.87 4.75
N TRP A 89 -3.08 -26.48 5.34
CA TRP A 89 -3.28 -26.35 6.78
C TRP A 89 -3.31 -27.66 7.55
N SER A 90 -3.46 -28.80 6.87
CA SER A 90 -3.44 -30.11 7.51
C SER A 90 -2.01 -30.55 7.89
N SER A 91 -1.01 -29.95 7.25
CA SER A 91 0.40 -30.17 7.56
C SER A 91 0.93 -29.12 8.55
N ILE A 92 1.83 -29.53 9.45
CA ILE A 92 2.48 -28.61 10.40
C ILE A 92 3.24 -27.51 9.64
N GLU A 93 4.00 -27.89 8.60
CA GLU A 93 4.78 -26.96 7.79
C GLU A 93 3.89 -25.96 7.05
N GLY A 94 2.82 -26.43 6.40
CA GLY A 94 1.88 -25.55 5.70
C GLY A 94 1.14 -24.61 6.65
N GLY A 95 0.76 -25.09 7.85
CA GLY A 95 0.20 -24.24 8.91
C GLY A 95 1.16 -23.14 9.37
N HIS A 96 2.45 -23.44 9.51
CA HIS A 96 3.47 -22.44 9.82
C HIS A 96 3.61 -21.41 8.69
N GLN A 97 3.76 -21.86 7.45
CA GLN A 97 3.92 -20.98 6.27
C GLN A 97 2.71 -20.06 6.06
N ALA A 98 1.50 -20.58 6.27
CA ALA A 98 0.29 -19.80 6.19
C ALA A 98 0.20 -18.75 7.31
N SER A 99 0.55 -19.12 8.54
CA SER A 99 0.62 -18.20 9.68
C SER A 99 1.62 -17.07 9.42
N HIS A 100 2.82 -17.38 8.92
CA HIS A 100 3.80 -16.36 8.51
C HIS A 100 3.24 -15.39 7.48
N SER A 101 2.45 -15.89 6.52
CA SER A 101 1.85 -15.06 5.48
C SER A 101 0.77 -14.13 6.05
N PHE A 102 -0.07 -14.60 6.98
CA PHE A 102 -1.05 -13.74 7.65
C PHE A 102 -0.41 -12.72 8.59
N ILE A 103 0.65 -13.09 9.31
CA ILE A 103 1.42 -12.15 10.13
C ILE A 103 2.03 -11.06 9.24
N ALA A 104 2.57 -11.41 8.07
CA ALA A 104 3.08 -10.44 7.11
C ALA A 104 1.98 -9.51 6.58
N SER A 105 0.79 -10.02 6.30
CA SER A 105 -0.38 -9.22 5.91
C SER A 105 -0.77 -8.22 7.02
N ALA A 106 -0.92 -8.71 8.25
CA ALA A 106 -1.22 -7.87 9.41
C ALA A 106 -0.13 -6.80 9.64
N GLY A 107 1.14 -7.18 9.48
CA GLY A 107 2.28 -6.25 9.57
C GLY A 107 2.24 -5.15 8.52
N ALA A 108 1.85 -5.46 7.27
CA ALA A 108 1.69 -4.46 6.22
C ALA A 108 0.59 -3.43 6.57
N PHE A 109 -0.56 -3.89 7.06
CA PHE A 109 -1.66 -3.01 7.48
C PHE A 109 -1.32 -2.20 8.73
N ALA A 110 -0.67 -2.82 9.72
CA ALA A 110 -0.23 -2.12 10.92
C ALA A 110 0.77 -1.01 10.58
N PHE A 111 1.74 -1.30 9.71
CA PHE A 111 2.71 -0.31 9.27
C PHE A 111 2.08 0.83 8.45
N LEU A 112 1.10 0.51 7.60
CA LEU A 112 0.31 1.51 6.88
C LEU A 112 -0.42 2.45 7.86
N ARG A 113 -1.11 1.89 8.86
CA ARG A 113 -1.81 2.66 9.89
C ARG A 113 -0.86 3.57 10.67
N ASP A 114 0.27 3.03 11.12
CA ASP A 114 1.21 3.78 11.96
C ASP A 114 1.92 4.89 11.17
N THR A 115 2.24 4.65 9.90
CA THR A 115 2.79 5.67 8.99
C THR A 115 1.78 6.78 8.71
N ALA A 116 0.52 6.41 8.48
CA ALA A 116 -0.56 7.39 8.27
C ALA A 116 -0.81 8.24 9.53
N SER A 117 -0.87 7.60 10.71
CA SER A 117 -1.06 8.28 12.00
C SER A 117 0.08 9.25 12.33
N THR A 118 1.33 8.83 12.12
CA THR A 118 2.50 9.70 12.33
C THR A 118 2.44 10.93 11.44
N LYS A 119 2.07 10.78 10.17
CA LYS A 119 1.95 11.90 9.23
C LYS A 119 0.77 12.82 9.57
N ALA A 120 -0.35 12.27 10.03
CA ALA A 120 -1.48 13.05 10.54
C ALA A 120 -1.12 13.89 11.78
N SER A 121 -0.25 13.36 12.64
CA SER A 121 0.21 14.09 13.83
C SER A 121 1.24 15.19 13.55
N MET A 122 2.06 15.04 12.49
CA MET A 122 3.09 16.02 12.12
C MET A 122 2.54 17.24 11.38
N GLU A 123 1.37 17.12 10.75
CA GLU A 123 0.72 18.22 10.04
C GLU A 123 -0.58 18.61 10.77
N SER A 124 -0.54 19.66 11.61
CA SER A 124 -1.74 20.34 12.11
C SER A 124 -2.42 21.17 11.01
N SER A 125 -2.62 20.57 9.84
CA SER A 125 -3.22 21.19 8.67
C SER A 125 -4.30 20.25 8.13
N THR A 126 -5.48 20.81 7.90
CA THR A 126 -6.76 20.17 7.51
C THR A 126 -6.68 19.16 6.34
N THR A 127 -5.54 19.08 5.65
CA THR A 127 -5.29 18.18 4.53
C THR A 127 -5.13 16.72 4.96
N VAL A 128 -4.61 16.40 6.15
CA VAL A 128 -4.39 14.99 6.54
C VAL A 128 -5.67 14.24 6.96
N GLY A 129 -6.71 14.97 7.37
CA GLY A 129 -8.02 14.39 7.68
C GLY A 129 -8.69 13.68 6.49
N LEU A 130 -8.37 14.10 5.26
CA LEU A 130 -8.90 13.47 4.03
C LEU A 130 -8.30 12.09 3.77
N TYR A 131 -7.05 11.84 4.20
CA TYR A 131 -6.39 10.54 4.03
C TYR A 131 -6.93 9.49 4.99
N TYR A 132 -7.45 9.92 6.15
CA TYR A 132 -8.08 9.04 7.13
C TYR A 132 -9.45 8.58 6.63
N GLU A 133 -10.29 9.51 6.17
CA GLU A 133 -11.62 9.19 5.63
C GLU A 133 -11.55 8.40 4.31
N GLU A 134 -10.64 8.71 3.39
CA GLU A 134 -10.52 7.96 2.13
C GLU A 134 -9.91 6.55 2.33
N ALA A 135 -8.91 6.40 3.20
CA ALA A 135 -8.32 5.08 3.48
C ALA A 135 -9.21 4.19 4.36
N LEU A 136 -9.98 4.76 5.30
CA LEU A 136 -10.98 4.03 6.09
C LEU A 136 -12.28 3.78 5.33
N ALA A 137 -12.70 4.66 4.41
CA ALA A 137 -13.82 4.38 3.52
C ALA A 137 -13.53 3.17 2.62
N ALA A 138 -12.27 2.97 2.25
CA ALA A 138 -11.83 1.71 1.65
C ALA A 138 -11.89 0.57 2.68
N LEU A 139 -11.26 0.69 3.85
CA LEU A 139 -11.17 -0.41 4.83
C LEU A 139 -12.53 -0.89 5.40
N ASN A 140 -13.52 0.00 5.59
CA ASN A 140 -14.83 -0.33 6.20
C ASN A 140 -15.78 -1.12 5.30
N VAL A 141 -15.55 -1.18 3.98
CA VAL A 141 -16.36 -2.00 3.06
C VAL A 141 -15.89 -3.46 3.02
N ALA A 142 -14.69 -3.76 3.55
CA ALA A 142 -14.13 -5.12 3.58
C ALA A 142 -14.66 -6.00 4.73
N THR A 143 -15.42 -5.43 5.68
CA THR A 143 -15.88 -6.11 6.90
C THR A 143 -17.40 -6.06 7.08
N SER A 144 -18.18 -5.92 6.01
CA SER A 144 -19.65 -6.04 6.01
C SER A 144 -20.13 -7.06 5.00
#